data_AF-A0A7Z8Y5T2-F1
#
_entry.id   AF-A0A7Z8Y5T2-F1
#
_cell.length_a   1.000
_cell.length_b   1.000
_cell.length_c   1.000
_cell.angle_alpha   90.00
_cell.angle_beta   90.00
_cell.angle_gamma   90.00
#
_symmetry.space_group_name_H-M   'P 1'
#
loop_
_entity.id
_entity.type
_entity.pdbx_description
1 polymer ?
#
loop_
_entity_poly.entity_id
_entity_poly.type
_entity_poly.pdbx_seq_one_letter_code
_entity_poly.pdbx_strand_id
1 'polypeptide(L)'
;MMKYGAANGRARLLVIFGAASLAAVGVGAWVCAASGVPTGSWVRNLAAWMVGGLAAAGLAATARPAVLPIVPWLAGAGLATTFFNPAQEGVHRWIDVGPLHVNVAMVVSPAAAVALAMAADRLTVWIAAFVALALLVAQPDASQATAMAGVIGLVAAFSLKTRVMKALAIAGAGLLTTVAWMRPDPLQPVAEVEEIVGMAFRLSPVIGGLALIALIGVVAVPAALSPSKSGSALAGAALSLCLALWAVTPMFGAFPVPLVGIGMSPILGAWLGVGLLAALHRRPPPSPARP
;
A
#
# COMPACT_ATOMS: atom_id res chain seq x y z
N MET A 1 10.28 -22.95 23.74
CA MET A 1 10.07 -23.28 22.31
C MET A 1 9.24 -22.24 21.53
N MET A 2 8.15 -21.69 22.07
CA MET A 2 7.23 -20.79 21.32
C MET A 2 7.81 -19.42 20.90
N LYS A 3 8.80 -18.87 21.63
CA LYS A 3 9.45 -17.58 21.30
C LYS A 3 10.34 -17.64 20.03
N TYR A 4 10.89 -18.81 19.69
CA TYR A 4 11.78 -18.97 18.53
C TYR A 4 11.00 -18.95 17.19
N GLY A 5 9.77 -19.48 17.15
CA GLY A 5 8.96 -19.52 15.92
C GLY A 5 8.45 -18.15 15.44
N ALA A 6 8.08 -17.26 16.38
CA ALA A 6 7.54 -15.93 16.06
C ALA A 6 8.62 -14.95 15.55
N ALA A 7 9.84 -15.01 16.12
CA ALA A 7 10.98 -14.22 15.65
C ALA A 7 11.37 -14.58 14.21
N ASN A 8 11.33 -15.88 13.88
CA ASN A 8 11.63 -16.39 12.54
C ASN A 8 10.59 -15.93 11.50
N GLY A 9 9.30 -15.91 11.84
CA GLY A 9 8.24 -15.47 10.93
C GLY A 9 8.33 -13.99 10.55
N ARG A 10 8.69 -13.12 11.52
CA ARG A 10 8.90 -11.70 11.28
C ARG A 10 10.11 -11.46 10.36
N ALA A 11 11.27 -12.03 10.71
CA ALA A 11 12.49 -11.87 9.94
C ALA A 11 12.29 -12.40 8.51
N ARG A 12 11.63 -13.55 8.36
CA ARG A 12 11.31 -14.14 7.07
C ARG A 12 10.45 -13.22 6.20
N LEU A 13 9.39 -12.62 6.75
CA LEU A 13 8.55 -11.68 6.00
C LEU A 13 9.37 -10.47 5.51
N LEU A 14 10.13 -9.82 6.39
CA LEU A 14 10.92 -8.65 6.04
C LEU A 14 12.01 -8.97 5.00
N VAL A 15 12.70 -10.10 5.14
CA VAL A 15 13.76 -10.51 4.21
C VAL A 15 13.20 -10.87 2.84
N ILE A 16 12.14 -11.68 2.78
CA ILE A 16 11.56 -12.10 1.49
C ILE A 16 10.90 -10.90 0.79
N PHE A 17 10.16 -10.06 1.53
CA PHE A 17 9.62 -8.83 0.96
C PHE A 17 10.74 -7.88 0.50
N GLY A 18 11.83 -7.77 1.27
CA GLY A 18 12.99 -6.99 0.91
C GLY A 18 13.62 -7.43 -0.40
N ALA A 19 13.83 -8.73 -0.57
CA ALA A 19 14.37 -9.28 -1.81
C ALA A 19 13.43 -9.05 -3.01
N ALA A 20 12.13 -9.31 -2.84
CA ALA A 20 11.13 -9.12 -3.90
C ALA A 20 10.99 -7.63 -4.31
N SER A 21 10.91 -6.74 -3.32
CA SER A 21 10.81 -5.29 -3.56
C SER A 21 12.09 -4.71 -4.14
N LEU A 22 13.26 -5.20 -3.73
CA LEU A 22 14.54 -4.79 -4.32
C LEU A 22 14.63 -5.21 -5.78
N ALA A 23 14.14 -6.40 -6.14
CA ALA A 23 14.08 -6.84 -7.53
C ALA A 23 13.17 -5.90 -8.36
N ALA A 24 11.99 -5.53 -7.85
CA ALA A 24 11.08 -4.61 -8.53
C ALA A 24 11.71 -3.21 -8.71
N VAL A 25 12.25 -2.63 -7.64
CA VAL A 25 12.93 -1.33 -7.68
C VAL A 25 14.17 -1.37 -8.58
N GLY A 26 14.94 -2.45 -8.53
CA GLY A 26 16.14 -2.66 -9.34
C GLY A 26 15.83 -2.75 -10.84
N VAL A 27 14.77 -3.48 -11.22
CA VAL A 27 14.30 -3.53 -12.61
C VAL A 27 13.86 -2.14 -13.08
N GLY A 28 13.08 -1.41 -12.27
CA GLY A 28 12.68 -0.04 -12.58
C GLY A 28 13.86 0.91 -12.77
N ALA A 29 14.81 0.91 -11.83
CA ALA A 29 16.02 1.71 -11.90
C ALA A 29 16.87 1.37 -13.14
N TRP A 30 16.98 0.08 -13.48
CA TRP A 30 17.71 -0.36 -14.66
C TRP A 30 17.02 0.13 -15.95
N VAL A 31 15.70 0.00 -16.06
CA VAL A 31 14.92 0.51 -17.21
C VAL A 31 15.14 2.01 -17.38
N CYS A 32 15.04 2.78 -16.30
CA CYS A 32 15.30 4.22 -16.31
C CYS A 32 16.74 4.55 -16.76
N ALA A 33 17.74 3.85 -16.23
CA ALA A 33 19.13 4.05 -16.63
C ALA A 33 19.35 3.74 -18.12
N ALA A 34 18.78 2.65 -18.62
CA ALA A 34 18.86 2.26 -20.03
C ALA A 34 18.10 3.20 -20.96
N SER A 35 17.07 3.89 -20.47
CA SER A 35 16.28 4.87 -21.22
C SER A 35 16.76 6.32 -21.07
N GLY A 36 17.91 6.56 -20.43
CA GLY A 36 18.50 7.90 -20.30
C GLY A 36 17.79 8.81 -19.28
N VAL A 37 16.97 8.25 -18.39
CA VAL A 37 16.33 9.01 -17.30
C VAL A 37 17.41 9.51 -16.33
N PRO A 38 17.34 10.77 -15.86
CA PRO A 38 18.33 11.33 -14.95
C PRO A 38 18.61 10.44 -13.73
N THR A 39 19.88 10.26 -13.40
CA THR A 39 20.33 9.40 -12.28
C THR A 39 19.67 9.76 -10.95
N GLY A 40 19.48 11.06 -10.72
CA GLY A 40 18.83 11.56 -9.50
C GLY A 40 17.38 11.09 -9.32
N SER A 41 16.67 10.72 -10.40
CA SER A 41 15.28 10.26 -10.33
C SER A 41 15.20 8.83 -9.81
N TRP A 42 15.99 7.91 -10.36
CA TRP A 42 15.92 6.50 -9.99
C TRP A 42 16.75 6.12 -8.77
N VAL A 43 17.84 6.85 -8.45
CA VAL A 43 18.60 6.64 -7.20
C VAL A 43 17.74 6.92 -5.97
N ARG A 44 16.78 7.85 -6.04
CA ARG A 44 15.84 8.12 -4.95
C ARG A 44 14.97 6.91 -4.61
N ASN A 45 14.62 6.06 -5.58
CA ASN A 45 13.88 4.84 -5.31
C ASN A 45 14.73 3.83 -4.50
N LEU A 46 16.01 3.68 -4.83
CA LEU A 46 16.94 2.83 -4.05
C LEU A 46 17.11 3.37 -2.62
N ALA A 47 17.26 4.68 -2.46
CA ALA A 47 17.32 5.32 -1.16
C ALA A 47 16.01 5.12 -0.36
N ALA A 48 14.85 5.30 -1.00
CA ALA A 48 13.55 5.05 -0.39
C ALA A 48 13.36 3.58 0.00
N TRP A 49 13.88 2.64 -0.77
CA TRP A 49 13.87 1.21 -0.43
C TRP A 49 14.66 0.94 0.86
N MET A 50 15.86 1.51 0.98
CA MET A 50 16.69 1.37 2.17
C MET A 50 16.04 2.01 3.40
N VAL A 51 15.59 3.26 3.27
CA VAL A 51 14.92 4.00 4.36
C VAL A 51 13.63 3.29 4.79
N GLY A 52 12.83 2.84 3.82
CA GLY A 52 11.61 2.07 4.05
C GLY A 52 11.89 0.76 4.80
N GLY A 53 12.91 0.00 4.37
CA GLY A 53 13.31 -1.24 5.03
C GLY A 53 13.74 -1.02 6.49
N LEU A 54 14.51 0.03 6.76
CA LEU A 54 14.91 0.41 8.12
C LEU A 54 13.71 0.83 8.96
N ALA A 55 12.81 1.65 8.42
CA ALA A 55 11.57 2.08 9.08
C ALA A 55 10.67 0.87 9.39
N ALA A 56 10.53 -0.06 8.45
CA ALA A 56 9.76 -1.29 8.64
C ALA A 56 10.36 -2.19 9.73
N ALA A 57 11.68 -2.33 9.77
CA ALA A 57 12.38 -3.05 10.82
C ALA A 57 12.19 -2.38 12.19
N GLY A 58 12.26 -1.06 12.26
CA GLY A 58 11.97 -0.28 13.46
C GLY A 58 10.53 -0.49 13.94
N LEU A 59 9.54 -0.28 13.07
CA LEU A 59 8.12 -0.51 13.36
C LEU A 59 7.86 -1.93 13.83
N ALA A 60 8.39 -2.93 13.14
CA ALA A 60 8.20 -4.32 13.53
C ALA A 60 8.83 -4.64 14.91
N ALA A 61 9.82 -3.85 15.35
CA ALA A 61 10.45 -3.98 16.66
C ALA A 61 9.69 -3.26 17.78
N THR A 62 9.13 -2.09 17.50
CA THR A 62 8.61 -1.17 18.53
C THR A 62 7.09 -1.07 18.57
N ALA A 63 6.40 -1.30 17.44
CA ALA A 63 4.96 -1.13 17.35
C ALA A 63 4.21 -2.06 18.30
N ARG A 64 3.21 -1.50 18.97
CA ARG A 64 2.36 -2.19 19.94
C ARG A 64 0.93 -2.25 19.40
N PRO A 65 0.13 -3.26 19.77
CA PRO A 65 -1.28 -3.35 19.40
C PRO A 65 -2.13 -2.09 19.56
N ALA A 66 -1.82 -1.27 20.56
CA ALA A 66 -2.53 -0.03 20.84
C ALA A 66 -2.47 0.99 19.68
N VAL A 67 -1.48 0.88 18.78
CA VAL A 67 -1.36 1.80 17.63
C VAL A 67 -2.31 1.46 16.49
N LEU A 68 -2.77 0.21 16.37
CA LEU A 68 -3.64 -0.25 15.29
C LEU A 68 -4.89 0.62 15.08
N PRO A 69 -5.70 0.95 16.11
CA PRO A 69 -6.85 1.82 15.91
C PRO A 69 -6.48 3.27 15.51
N ILE A 70 -5.25 3.70 15.77
CA ILE A 70 -4.78 5.07 15.53
C ILE A 70 -4.29 5.23 14.09
N VAL A 71 -3.67 4.19 13.50
CA VAL A 71 -3.07 4.24 12.16
C VAL A 71 -4.04 4.72 11.06
N PRO A 72 -5.30 4.24 10.96
CA PRO A 72 -6.25 4.73 9.96
C PRO A 72 -6.60 6.20 10.12
N TRP A 73 -6.65 6.71 11.36
CA TRP A 73 -6.85 8.14 11.62
C TRP A 73 -5.64 8.97 11.23
N LEU A 74 -4.42 8.49 11.48
CA LEU A 74 -3.21 9.15 10.99
C LEU A 74 -3.15 9.18 9.46
N ALA A 75 -3.60 8.11 8.81
CA ALA A 75 -3.73 8.09 7.35
C ALA A 75 -4.74 9.14 6.86
N GLY A 76 -5.94 9.20 7.47
CA GLY A 76 -6.94 10.22 7.17
C GLY A 76 -6.43 11.65 7.41
N ALA A 77 -5.73 11.89 8.52
CA ALA A 77 -5.12 13.18 8.82
C ALA A 77 -4.05 13.55 7.78
N GLY A 78 -3.18 12.61 7.41
CA GLY A 78 -2.20 12.82 6.34
C GLY A 78 -2.86 13.16 5.01
N LEU A 79 -3.92 12.46 4.62
CA LEU A 79 -4.69 12.79 3.42
C LEU A 79 -5.34 14.17 3.50
N ALA A 80 -5.86 14.56 4.67
CA ALA A 80 -6.42 15.89 4.86
C ALA A 80 -5.34 16.98 4.71
N THR A 81 -4.09 16.69 5.12
CA THR A 81 -3.00 17.67 5.01
C THR A 81 -2.63 18.04 3.56
N THR A 82 -2.92 17.18 2.57
CA THR A 82 -2.60 17.49 1.16
C THR A 82 -3.42 18.65 0.60
N PHE A 83 -4.61 18.91 1.15
CA PHE A 83 -5.47 20.02 0.75
C PHE A 83 -4.91 21.40 1.12
N PHE A 84 -3.91 21.45 2.00
CA PHE A 84 -3.18 22.67 2.33
C PHE A 84 -1.95 22.90 1.44
N ASN A 85 -1.56 21.91 0.62
CA ASN A 85 -0.50 22.08 -0.35
C ASN A 85 -1.07 22.65 -1.67
N PRO A 86 -0.29 23.44 -2.45
CA PRO A 86 -0.73 23.90 -3.76
C PRO A 86 -1.19 22.76 -4.66
N ALA A 87 -2.31 22.97 -5.35
CA ALA A 87 -2.84 21.99 -6.28
C ALA A 87 -1.97 21.87 -7.53
N GLN A 88 -1.77 20.66 -8.03
CA GLN A 88 -1.25 20.43 -9.37
C GLN A 88 -2.43 20.22 -10.32
N GLU A 89 -2.70 21.18 -11.20
CA GLU A 89 -3.87 21.14 -12.11
C GLU A 89 -5.21 20.89 -11.39
N GLY A 90 -5.36 21.43 -10.17
CA GLY A 90 -6.55 21.24 -9.34
C GLY A 90 -6.57 19.95 -8.50
N VAL A 91 -5.49 19.16 -8.53
CA VAL A 91 -5.34 17.90 -7.79
C VAL A 91 -4.46 18.08 -6.55
N HIS A 92 -4.94 17.60 -5.39
CA HIS A 92 -4.29 17.74 -4.08
C HIS A 92 -3.85 16.38 -3.51
N ARG A 93 -2.96 15.64 -4.17
CA ARG A 93 -2.49 14.31 -3.69
C ARG A 93 -1.14 14.35 -2.97
N TRP A 94 -0.41 15.46 -3.11
CA TRP A 94 0.99 15.56 -2.70
C TRP A 94 1.22 16.58 -1.60
N ILE A 95 2.29 16.34 -0.84
CA ILE A 95 2.91 17.33 0.03
C ILE A 95 4.36 17.51 -0.40
N ASP A 96 4.78 18.76 -0.50
CA ASP A 96 6.16 19.14 -0.76
C ASP A 96 6.93 19.29 0.55
N VAL A 97 8.00 18.52 0.70
CA VAL A 97 8.93 18.61 1.84
C VAL A 97 10.33 18.85 1.30
N GLY A 98 10.68 20.13 1.12
CA GLY A 98 11.91 20.53 0.45
C GLY A 98 11.96 19.99 -0.99
N PRO A 99 12.97 19.20 -1.39
CA PRO A 99 13.07 18.66 -2.76
C PRO A 99 12.23 17.39 -2.98
N LEU A 100 11.41 16.99 -2.00
CA LEU A 100 10.61 15.77 -2.03
C LEU A 100 9.16 16.11 -2.34
N HIS A 101 8.64 15.48 -3.39
CA HIS A 101 7.23 15.53 -3.77
C HIS A 101 6.57 14.20 -3.40
N VAL A 102 5.78 14.18 -2.33
CA VAL A 102 5.32 12.94 -1.69
C VAL A 102 3.84 12.74 -1.94
N ASN A 103 3.47 11.70 -2.70
CA ASN A 103 2.09 11.24 -2.75
C ASN A 103 1.74 10.61 -1.39
N VAL A 104 0.84 11.25 -0.63
CA VAL A 104 0.60 10.86 0.77
C VAL A 104 -0.17 9.56 0.86
N ALA A 105 -1.18 9.37 0.01
CA ALA A 105 -2.00 8.16 -0.04
C ALA A 105 -1.14 6.91 -0.24
N MET A 106 -0.15 6.98 -1.13
CA MET A 106 0.79 5.89 -1.39
C MET A 106 1.74 5.61 -0.24
N VAL A 107 1.91 6.53 0.72
CA VAL A 107 2.69 6.26 1.95
C VAL A 107 1.82 5.64 3.03
N VAL A 108 0.61 6.15 3.23
CA VAL A 108 -0.20 5.82 4.43
C VAL A 108 -1.17 4.64 4.22
N SER A 109 -1.67 4.44 3.00
CA SER A 109 -2.73 3.45 2.72
C SER A 109 -2.35 2.01 3.03
N PRO A 110 -1.12 1.53 2.75
CA PRO A 110 -0.75 0.14 3.04
C PRO A 110 -0.81 -0.19 4.55
N ALA A 111 -0.34 0.73 5.40
CA ALA A 111 -0.43 0.56 6.85
C ALA A 111 -1.88 0.67 7.34
N ALA A 112 -2.68 1.58 6.77
CA ALA A 112 -4.11 1.69 7.07
C ALA A 112 -4.87 0.41 6.69
N ALA A 113 -4.52 -0.25 5.58
CA ALA A 113 -5.12 -1.51 5.17
C ALA A 113 -4.87 -2.64 6.18
N VAL A 114 -3.62 -2.78 6.64
CA VAL A 114 -3.25 -3.72 7.70
C VAL A 114 -4.00 -3.41 9.00
N ALA A 115 -4.04 -2.14 9.39
CA ALA A 115 -4.70 -1.70 10.62
C ALA A 115 -6.22 -1.94 10.59
N LEU A 116 -6.88 -1.65 9.46
CA LEU A 116 -8.30 -1.91 9.26
C LEU A 116 -8.62 -3.40 9.43
N ALA A 117 -7.88 -4.28 8.77
CA ALA A 117 -8.06 -5.72 8.91
C ALA A 117 -7.84 -6.22 10.35
N MET A 118 -6.92 -5.58 11.09
CA MET A 118 -6.52 -6.05 12.41
C MET A 118 -7.33 -5.49 13.57
N ALA A 119 -8.05 -4.40 13.36
CA ALA A 119 -8.89 -3.75 14.35
C ALA A 119 -10.34 -3.58 13.84
N ALA A 120 -10.78 -4.48 12.94
CA ALA A 120 -12.10 -4.47 12.33
C ALA A 120 -13.25 -4.66 13.34
N ASP A 121 -12.96 -5.10 14.57
CA ASP A 121 -13.90 -5.16 15.68
C ASP A 121 -14.33 -3.77 16.18
N ARG A 122 -13.59 -2.71 15.81
CA ARG A 122 -13.80 -1.35 16.30
C ARG A 122 -14.46 -0.49 15.23
N LEU A 123 -15.64 0.06 15.54
CA LEU A 123 -16.36 0.97 14.64
C LEU A 123 -15.51 2.19 14.23
N THR A 124 -14.70 2.73 15.14
CA THR A 124 -13.85 3.91 14.87
C THR A 124 -12.85 3.68 13.74
N VAL A 125 -12.42 2.44 13.51
CA VAL A 125 -11.49 2.08 12.44
C VAL A 125 -12.20 2.04 11.08
N TRP A 126 -13.44 1.58 11.05
CA TRP A 126 -14.30 1.68 9.86
C TRP A 126 -14.59 3.13 9.50
N ILE A 127 -14.94 3.96 10.48
CA ILE A 127 -15.18 5.40 10.28
C ILE A 127 -13.93 6.04 9.65
N ALA A 128 -12.75 5.81 10.22
CA ALA A 128 -11.50 6.34 9.69
C ALA A 128 -11.22 5.89 8.25
N ALA A 129 -11.48 4.61 7.92
CA ALA A 129 -11.29 4.09 6.57
C ALA A 129 -12.23 4.75 5.54
N PHE A 130 -13.51 4.97 5.92
CA PHE A 130 -14.46 5.68 5.07
C PHE A 130 -14.15 7.18 4.95
N VAL A 131 -13.63 7.81 6.01
CA VAL A 131 -13.12 9.19 5.94
C VAL A 131 -11.95 9.27 4.98
N ALA A 132 -10.97 8.35 5.08
CA ALA A 132 -9.86 8.29 4.14
C ALA A 132 -10.35 8.10 2.69
N LEU A 133 -11.28 7.17 2.45
CA LEU A 133 -11.88 6.98 1.12
C LEU A 133 -12.58 8.25 0.61
N ALA A 134 -13.35 8.94 1.44
CA ALA A 134 -14.01 10.19 1.06
C ALA A 134 -13.00 11.30 0.71
N LEU A 135 -11.89 11.39 1.44
CA LEU A 135 -10.80 12.32 1.12
C LEU A 135 -10.15 11.98 -0.23
N LEU A 136 -9.93 10.70 -0.54
CA LEU A 136 -9.39 10.28 -1.83
C LEU A 136 -10.32 10.64 -3.00
N VAL A 137 -11.64 10.50 -2.80
CA VAL A 137 -12.65 10.95 -3.78
C VAL A 137 -12.60 12.48 -3.96
N ALA A 138 -12.36 13.23 -2.88
CA ALA A 138 -12.20 14.67 -2.94
C ALA A 138 -10.90 15.10 -3.65
N GLN A 139 -9.82 14.30 -3.56
CA GLN A 139 -8.51 14.45 -4.23
C GLN A 139 -8.48 14.00 -5.72
N PRO A 140 -9.63 13.95 -6.36
CA PRO A 140 -9.99 12.94 -7.38
C PRO A 140 -8.98 11.81 -7.64
N ASP A 141 -8.58 11.02 -6.64
CA ASP A 141 -7.60 9.94 -6.80
C ASP A 141 -8.28 8.56 -6.96
N ALA A 142 -8.61 8.22 -8.21
CA ALA A 142 -9.35 6.99 -8.50
C ALA A 142 -8.54 5.72 -8.21
N SER A 143 -7.21 5.71 -8.41
CA SER A 143 -6.36 4.56 -8.10
C SER A 143 -6.34 4.27 -6.60
N GLN A 144 -6.10 5.29 -5.77
CA GLN A 144 -6.05 5.13 -4.32
C GLN A 144 -7.43 4.86 -3.74
N ALA A 145 -8.49 5.51 -4.25
CA ALA A 145 -9.86 5.22 -3.85
C ALA A 145 -10.24 3.76 -4.14
N THR A 146 -9.86 3.24 -5.32
CA THR A 146 -10.05 1.83 -5.69
C THR A 146 -9.34 0.90 -4.72
N ALA A 147 -8.07 1.19 -4.40
CA ALA A 147 -7.30 0.38 -3.47
C ALA A 147 -7.95 0.35 -2.06
N MET A 148 -8.32 1.52 -1.52
CA MET A 148 -8.95 1.61 -0.21
C MET A 148 -10.33 0.93 -0.18
N ALA A 149 -11.15 1.12 -1.20
CA ALA A 149 -12.47 0.49 -1.29
C ALA A 149 -12.38 -1.04 -1.44
N GLY A 150 -11.42 -1.54 -2.22
CA GLY A 150 -11.15 -2.98 -2.32
C GLY A 150 -10.77 -3.58 -0.98
N VAL A 151 -9.91 -2.89 -0.22
CA VAL A 151 -9.54 -3.28 1.14
C VAL A 151 -10.74 -3.27 2.08
N ILE A 152 -11.55 -2.20 2.08
CA ILE A 152 -12.78 -2.10 2.88
C ILE A 152 -13.71 -3.27 2.55
N GLY A 153 -13.93 -3.56 1.26
CA GLY A 153 -14.79 -4.65 0.80
C GLY A 153 -14.29 -6.03 1.24
N LEU A 154 -12.99 -6.30 1.09
CA LEU A 154 -12.37 -7.54 1.54
C LEU A 154 -12.52 -7.70 3.06
N VAL A 155 -12.12 -6.71 3.84
CA VAL A 155 -12.21 -6.78 5.31
C VAL A 155 -13.66 -6.92 5.75
N ALA A 156 -14.61 -6.26 5.08
CA ALA A 156 -16.03 -6.33 5.40
C ALA A 156 -16.57 -7.74 5.19
N ALA A 157 -16.24 -8.36 4.05
CA ALA A 157 -16.68 -9.70 3.70
C ALA A 157 -16.29 -10.75 4.75
N PHE A 158 -15.12 -10.60 5.37
CA PHE A 158 -14.56 -11.57 6.32
C PHE A 158 -14.72 -11.20 7.80
N SER A 159 -14.93 -9.92 8.14
CA SER A 159 -14.92 -9.46 9.56
C SER A 159 -16.27 -9.02 10.09
N LEU A 160 -17.17 -8.51 9.25
CA LEU A 160 -18.48 -8.02 9.71
C LEU A 160 -19.44 -9.19 9.93
N LYS A 161 -20.27 -9.10 10.98
CA LYS A 161 -21.11 -10.22 11.43
C LYS A 161 -22.37 -10.41 10.57
N THR A 162 -23.05 -9.32 10.19
CA THR A 162 -24.35 -9.39 9.52
C THR A 162 -24.22 -9.16 8.02
N ARG A 163 -25.08 -9.81 7.23
CA ARG A 163 -25.12 -9.62 5.76
C ARG A 163 -25.41 -8.18 5.38
N VAL A 164 -26.26 -7.49 6.16
CA VAL A 164 -26.61 -6.08 5.94
C VAL A 164 -25.38 -5.18 6.11
N MET A 165 -24.60 -5.34 7.17
CA MET A 165 -23.39 -4.54 7.38
C MET A 165 -22.35 -4.78 6.28
N LYS A 166 -22.19 -6.03 5.82
CA LYS A 166 -21.32 -6.36 4.68
C LYS A 166 -21.78 -5.64 3.41
N ALA A 167 -23.06 -5.76 3.09
CA ALA A 167 -23.64 -5.13 1.91
C ALA A 167 -23.50 -3.61 1.94
N LEU A 168 -23.80 -2.97 3.07
CA LEU A 168 -23.66 -1.51 3.23
C LEU A 168 -22.21 -1.04 3.08
N ALA A 169 -21.25 -1.74 3.70
CA ALA A 169 -19.83 -1.38 3.59
C ALA A 169 -19.31 -1.53 2.15
N ILE A 170 -19.62 -2.66 1.49
CA ILE A 170 -19.20 -2.92 0.12
C ILE A 170 -19.87 -1.96 -0.86
N ALA A 171 -21.19 -1.76 -0.75
CA ALA A 171 -21.93 -0.86 -1.63
C ALA A 171 -21.51 0.60 -1.42
N GLY A 172 -21.32 1.05 -0.18
CA GLY A 172 -20.85 2.40 0.13
C GLY A 172 -19.45 2.67 -0.41
N ALA A 173 -18.52 1.72 -0.23
CA ALA A 173 -17.16 1.84 -0.76
C ALA A 173 -17.13 1.82 -2.29
N GLY A 174 -17.96 0.95 -2.90
CA GLY A 174 -18.13 0.88 -4.35
C GLY A 174 -18.67 2.19 -4.92
N LEU A 175 -19.73 2.75 -4.32
CA LEU A 175 -20.33 4.02 -4.75
C LEU A 175 -19.31 5.17 -4.72
N LEU A 176 -18.58 5.33 -3.61
CA LEU A 176 -17.55 6.37 -3.49
C LEU A 176 -16.44 6.20 -4.54
N THR A 177 -16.01 4.97 -4.79
CA THR A 177 -15.00 4.69 -5.83
C THR A 177 -15.53 5.01 -7.22
N THR A 178 -16.79 4.68 -7.53
CA THR A 178 -17.44 5.08 -8.78
C THR A 178 -17.43 6.60 -8.95
N VAL A 179 -17.71 7.35 -7.89
CA VAL A 179 -17.62 8.82 -7.91
C VAL A 179 -16.20 9.31 -8.20
N ALA A 180 -15.17 8.67 -7.64
CA ALA A 180 -13.77 9.02 -7.96
C ALA A 180 -13.45 8.81 -9.45
N TRP A 181 -13.90 7.70 -10.04
CA TRP A 181 -13.71 7.43 -11.48
C TRP A 181 -14.50 8.34 -12.41
N MET A 182 -15.60 8.94 -11.93
CA MET A 182 -16.37 9.94 -12.69
C MET A 182 -15.69 11.31 -12.75
N ARG A 183 -14.56 11.51 -12.07
CA ARG A 183 -13.76 12.73 -12.10
C ARG A 183 -12.44 12.43 -12.82
N PRO A 184 -12.33 12.69 -14.14
CA PRO A 184 -11.12 12.42 -14.89
C PRO A 184 -9.90 13.07 -14.25
N ASP A 185 -8.78 12.35 -14.27
CA ASP A 185 -7.49 12.87 -13.83
C ASP A 185 -6.94 13.81 -14.91
N PRO A 186 -6.72 15.11 -14.63
CA PRO A 186 -6.20 16.04 -15.64
C PRO A 186 -4.71 15.81 -15.94
N LEU A 187 -3.99 15.14 -15.03
CA LEU A 187 -2.55 15.04 -15.08
C LEU A 187 -2.06 14.16 -16.23
N GLN A 188 -1.04 14.64 -16.93
CA GLN A 188 -0.38 13.88 -17.97
C GLN A 188 0.53 12.80 -17.36
N PRO A 189 0.60 11.62 -17.98
CA PRO A 189 1.51 10.57 -17.54
C PRO A 189 2.97 10.95 -17.76
N VAL A 190 3.81 10.58 -16.81
CA VAL A 190 5.27 10.60 -16.86
C VAL A 190 5.76 9.19 -17.20
N ALA A 191 6.51 9.07 -18.29
CA ALA A 191 6.82 7.76 -18.88
C ALA A 191 7.51 6.79 -17.90
N GLU A 192 8.43 7.27 -17.06
CA GLU A 192 9.14 6.47 -16.06
C GLU A 192 8.34 6.17 -14.79
N VAL A 193 7.14 6.74 -14.61
CA VAL A 193 6.29 6.55 -13.43
C VAL A 193 5.08 5.69 -13.78
N GLU A 194 4.28 6.12 -14.76
CA GLU A 194 3.04 5.46 -15.17
C GLU A 194 3.26 4.42 -16.27
N GLU A 195 4.18 4.66 -17.20
CA GLU A 195 4.33 3.83 -18.41
C GLU A 195 5.57 2.93 -18.39
N ILE A 196 6.23 2.78 -17.23
CA ILE A 196 7.55 2.15 -17.14
C ILE A 196 7.53 0.67 -17.59
N VAL A 197 6.41 -0.02 -17.42
CA VAL A 197 6.25 -1.39 -17.91
C VAL A 197 6.28 -1.41 -19.45
N GLY A 198 5.58 -0.46 -20.09
CA GLY A 198 5.65 -0.27 -21.54
C GLY A 198 7.06 0.11 -22.00
N MET A 199 7.75 0.99 -21.25
CA MET A 199 9.15 1.33 -21.50
C MET A 199 10.06 0.10 -21.42
N ALA A 200 9.86 -0.76 -20.43
CA ALA A 200 10.59 -2.02 -20.27
C ALA A 200 10.37 -2.96 -21.48
N PHE A 201 9.14 -3.13 -21.95
CA PHE A 201 8.85 -3.94 -23.14
C PHE A 201 9.46 -3.38 -24.43
N ARG A 202 9.55 -2.05 -24.56
CA ARG A 202 10.22 -1.40 -25.70
C ARG A 202 11.73 -1.63 -25.69
N LEU A 203 12.36 -1.74 -24.51
CA LEU A 203 13.77 -2.13 -24.39
C LEU A 203 13.96 -3.62 -24.71
N SER A 204 13.14 -4.49 -24.13
CA SER A 204 13.14 -5.93 -24.40
C SER A 204 11.89 -6.61 -23.82
N PRO A 205 11.27 -7.56 -24.54
CA PRO A 205 10.21 -8.39 -23.99
C PRO A 205 10.59 -9.12 -22.70
N VAL A 206 11.86 -9.51 -22.55
CA VAL A 206 12.36 -10.19 -21.34
C VAL A 206 12.32 -9.26 -20.14
N ILE A 207 12.73 -8.00 -20.31
CA ILE A 207 12.79 -7.02 -19.22
C ILE A 207 11.38 -6.58 -18.81
N GLY A 208 10.47 -6.40 -19.78
CA GLY A 208 9.04 -6.22 -19.50
C GLY A 208 8.46 -7.39 -18.70
N GLY A 209 8.77 -8.63 -19.08
CA GLY A 209 8.38 -9.82 -18.33
C GLY A 209 8.94 -9.84 -16.90
N LEU A 210 10.21 -9.49 -16.71
CA LEU A 210 10.83 -9.39 -15.39
C LEU A 210 10.18 -8.33 -14.50
N ALA A 211 9.80 -7.18 -15.06
CA ALA A 211 9.07 -6.14 -14.33
C ALA A 211 7.73 -6.66 -13.81
N LEU A 212 6.96 -7.36 -14.64
CA LEU A 212 5.68 -7.95 -14.25
C LEU A 212 5.86 -9.05 -13.19
N ILE A 213 6.83 -9.93 -13.35
CA ILE A 213 7.13 -10.99 -12.37
C ILE A 213 7.52 -10.38 -11.02
N ALA A 214 8.34 -9.33 -11.03
CA ALA A 214 8.74 -8.64 -9.81
C ALA A 214 7.54 -7.97 -9.10
N LEU A 215 6.65 -7.32 -9.85
CA LEU A 215 5.40 -6.76 -9.31
C LEU A 215 4.52 -7.84 -8.66
N ILE A 216 4.27 -8.94 -9.37
CA ILE A 216 3.47 -10.06 -8.86
C ILE A 216 4.10 -10.63 -7.60
N GLY A 217 5.43 -10.79 -7.59
CA GLY A 217 6.18 -11.26 -6.43
C GLY A 217 5.97 -10.37 -5.21
N VAL A 218 6.15 -9.06 -5.36
CA VAL A 218 5.95 -8.09 -4.26
C VAL A 218 4.52 -8.13 -3.72
N VAL A 219 3.53 -8.14 -4.63
CA VAL A 219 2.10 -8.17 -4.28
C VAL A 219 1.74 -9.42 -3.50
N ALA A 220 2.28 -10.59 -3.86
CA ALA A 220 1.90 -11.87 -3.25
C ALA A 220 2.50 -12.08 -1.85
N VAL A 221 3.66 -11.50 -1.56
CA VAL A 221 4.43 -11.80 -0.33
C VAL A 221 3.65 -11.58 0.97
N PRO A 222 2.94 -10.46 1.20
CA PRO A 222 2.23 -10.26 2.47
C PRO A 222 1.14 -11.29 2.74
N ALA A 223 0.38 -11.71 1.72
CA ALA A 223 -0.64 -12.75 1.87
C ALA A 223 0.00 -14.14 2.03
N ALA A 224 1.01 -14.46 1.22
CA ALA A 224 1.65 -15.78 1.20
C ALA A 224 2.41 -16.11 2.49
N LEU A 225 2.96 -15.10 3.17
CA LEU A 225 3.76 -15.29 4.39
C LEU A 225 2.99 -14.98 5.69
N SER A 226 1.74 -14.53 5.60
CA SER A 226 0.89 -14.29 6.76
C SER A 226 0.34 -15.61 7.33
N PRO A 227 0.46 -15.87 8.64
CA PRO A 227 -0.03 -17.10 9.26
C PRO A 227 -1.56 -17.26 9.16
N SER A 228 -2.01 -18.36 8.53
CA SER A 228 -3.41 -18.67 8.24
C SER A 228 -4.34 -18.77 9.46
N LYS A 229 -3.81 -19.17 10.63
CA LYS A 229 -4.59 -19.36 11.86
C LYS A 229 -4.73 -18.10 12.73
N SER A 230 -4.40 -16.92 12.20
CA SER A 230 -4.43 -15.66 12.94
C SER A 230 -5.15 -14.57 12.14
N GLY A 231 -5.65 -13.52 12.79
CA GLY A 231 -6.18 -12.34 12.09
C GLY A 231 -5.15 -11.71 11.12
N SER A 232 -3.86 -12.02 11.26
CA SER A 232 -2.80 -11.60 10.36
C SER A 232 -2.99 -12.10 8.92
N ALA A 233 -3.70 -13.21 8.71
CA ALA A 233 -4.02 -13.71 7.37
C ALA A 233 -4.85 -12.70 6.58
N LEU A 234 -5.93 -12.17 7.18
CA LEU A 234 -6.75 -11.14 6.57
C LEU A 234 -5.96 -9.84 6.36
N ALA A 235 -5.08 -9.49 7.31
CA ALA A 235 -4.22 -8.31 7.20
C ALA A 235 -3.19 -8.41 6.06
N GLY A 236 -2.58 -9.59 5.88
CA GLY A 236 -1.71 -9.89 4.74
C GLY A 236 -2.46 -9.85 3.42
N ALA A 237 -3.67 -10.41 3.37
CA ALA A 237 -4.54 -10.34 2.20
C ALA A 237 -4.97 -8.90 1.87
N ALA A 238 -5.33 -8.10 2.87
CA ALA A 238 -5.67 -6.69 2.71
C ALA A 238 -4.50 -5.87 2.16
N LEU A 239 -3.30 -6.05 2.71
CA LEU A 239 -2.10 -5.39 2.19
C LEU A 239 -1.78 -5.82 0.76
N SER A 240 -1.86 -7.13 0.48
CA SER A 240 -1.63 -7.66 -0.88
C SER A 240 -2.65 -7.11 -1.87
N LEU A 241 -3.93 -7.03 -1.49
CA LEU A 241 -4.97 -6.46 -2.33
C LEU A 241 -4.73 -4.97 -2.60
N CYS A 242 -4.30 -4.21 -1.59
CA CYS A 242 -3.92 -2.81 -1.76
C CYS A 242 -2.81 -2.66 -2.82
N LEU A 243 -1.72 -3.44 -2.70
CA LEU A 243 -0.62 -3.43 -3.66
C LEU A 243 -1.04 -3.95 -5.05
N ALA A 244 -1.91 -4.95 -5.12
CA ALA A 244 -2.44 -5.48 -6.36
C ALA A 244 -3.24 -4.42 -7.12
N LEU A 245 -4.11 -3.68 -6.42
CA LEU A 245 -4.92 -2.63 -7.03
C LEU A 245 -4.06 -1.45 -7.49
N TRP A 246 -2.96 -1.13 -6.79
CA TRP A 246 -1.96 -0.19 -7.32
C TRP A 246 -1.26 -0.72 -8.58
N ALA A 247 -0.99 -2.02 -8.68
CA ALA A 247 -0.36 -2.59 -9.87
C ALA A 247 -1.30 -2.68 -11.08
N VAL A 248 -2.61 -2.78 -10.85
CA VAL A 248 -3.63 -2.94 -11.90
C VAL A 248 -4.20 -1.62 -12.39
N THR A 249 -4.40 -0.64 -11.51
CA THR A 249 -5.03 0.65 -11.87
C THR A 249 -4.29 1.45 -12.96
N PRO A 250 -2.95 1.40 -13.13
CA PRO A 250 -2.24 2.02 -14.25
C PRO A 250 -2.70 1.52 -15.63
N MET A 251 -3.37 0.37 -15.72
CA MET A 251 -3.96 -0.13 -16.98
C MET A 251 -5.19 0.68 -17.43
N PHE A 252 -5.74 1.52 -16.56
CA PHE A 252 -7.00 2.24 -16.76
C PHE A 252 -6.87 3.76 -16.64
N GLY A 253 -5.67 4.28 -16.36
CA GLY A 253 -5.42 5.71 -16.24
C GLY A 253 -3.96 6.01 -15.92
N ALA A 254 -3.60 7.30 -15.91
CA ALA A 254 -2.27 7.80 -15.60
C ALA A 254 -1.96 7.70 -14.10
N PHE A 255 -1.81 6.46 -13.61
CA PHE A 255 -1.50 6.16 -12.21
C PHE A 255 -0.12 5.52 -12.08
N PRO A 256 0.65 5.83 -11.01
CA PRO A 256 2.00 5.31 -10.86
C PRO A 256 2.03 3.78 -10.75
N VAL A 257 2.94 3.14 -11.49
CA VAL A 257 3.24 1.72 -11.31
C VAL A 257 4.04 1.54 -10.01
N PRO A 258 3.55 0.79 -9.01
CA PRO A 258 4.17 0.75 -7.69
C PRO A 258 5.53 0.03 -7.73
N LEU A 259 6.52 0.58 -7.01
CA LEU A 259 7.90 0.08 -6.85
C LEU A 259 8.76 0.02 -8.12
N VAL A 260 8.23 -0.48 -9.24
CA VAL A 260 8.92 -0.46 -10.53
C VAL A 260 8.97 0.97 -11.06
N GLY A 261 7.85 1.70 -11.07
CA GLY A 261 7.81 3.09 -11.48
C GLY A 261 8.60 4.01 -10.55
N ILE A 262 9.09 5.12 -11.10
CA ILE A 262 9.83 6.11 -10.31
C ILE A 262 8.88 6.82 -9.35
N GLY A 263 9.23 6.81 -8.06
CA GLY A 263 8.37 7.30 -7.00
C GLY A 263 8.72 6.67 -5.66
N MET A 264 9.09 7.51 -4.69
CA MET A 264 9.45 7.04 -3.35
C MET A 264 8.23 6.59 -2.55
N SER A 265 7.07 7.22 -2.75
CA SER A 265 5.87 6.98 -1.93
C SER A 265 5.40 5.52 -1.93
N PRO A 266 5.20 4.85 -3.09
CA PRO A 266 4.81 3.43 -3.10
C PRO A 266 5.79 2.53 -2.36
N ILE A 267 7.09 2.80 -2.47
CA ILE A 267 8.15 2.01 -1.84
C ILE A 267 8.08 2.17 -0.33
N LEU A 268 8.03 3.42 0.16
CA LEU A 268 7.93 3.72 1.58
C LEU A 268 6.64 3.13 2.17
N GLY A 269 5.50 3.36 1.52
CA GLY A 269 4.23 2.86 2.03
C GLY A 269 4.16 1.34 2.08
N ALA A 270 4.61 0.64 1.04
CA ALA A 270 4.64 -0.82 1.05
C ALA A 270 5.49 -1.36 2.21
N TRP A 271 6.66 -0.76 2.46
CA TRP A 271 7.49 -1.09 3.61
C TRP A 271 6.81 -0.78 4.96
N LEU A 272 6.15 0.36 5.11
CA LEU A 272 5.41 0.69 6.34
C LEU A 272 4.28 -0.31 6.62
N GLY A 273 3.53 -0.71 5.59
CA GLY A 273 2.51 -1.74 5.67
C GLY A 273 3.08 -3.09 6.11
N VAL A 274 4.18 -3.54 5.47
CA VAL A 274 4.87 -4.78 5.84
C VAL A 274 5.46 -4.72 7.24
N GLY A 275 6.05 -3.60 7.65
CA GLY A 275 6.57 -3.38 8.99
C GLY A 275 5.49 -3.50 10.06
N LEU A 276 4.32 -2.90 9.82
CA LEU A 276 3.17 -3.02 10.72
C LEU A 276 2.64 -4.46 10.77
N LEU A 277 2.52 -5.15 9.62
CA LEU A 277 2.12 -6.55 9.56
C LEU A 277 3.10 -7.46 10.33
N ALA A 278 4.40 -7.24 10.13
CA ALA A 278 5.47 -7.99 10.76
C ALA A 278 5.52 -7.79 12.29
N ALA A 279 5.10 -6.62 12.80
CA ALA A 279 4.94 -6.37 14.24
C ALA A 279 3.92 -7.32 14.89
N LEU A 280 2.94 -7.80 14.11
CA LEU A 280 1.78 -8.57 14.59
C LEU A 280 2.02 -10.09 14.55
N HIS A 281 3.02 -10.56 13.80
CA HIS A 281 3.54 -11.94 13.90
C HIS A 281 4.06 -12.32 15.30
N ARG A 282 4.09 -11.37 16.24
CA ARG A 282 4.39 -11.57 17.66
C ARG A 282 3.32 -12.33 18.46
N ARG A 283 2.10 -12.51 17.96
CA ARG A 283 0.98 -13.01 18.78
C ARG A 283 0.78 -14.53 18.72
N PRO A 284 0.77 -15.24 19.87
CA PRO A 284 -0.08 -16.42 20.04
C PRO A 284 -1.57 -16.01 19.96
N PRO A 285 -2.49 -16.91 19.56
CA PRO A 285 -3.92 -16.63 19.61
C PRO A 285 -4.36 -16.27 21.04
N PRO A 286 -5.39 -15.44 21.22
CA PRO A 286 -5.97 -15.22 22.54
C PRO A 286 -6.39 -16.56 23.14
N SER A 287 -6.00 -16.82 24.38
CA SER A 287 -6.49 -17.98 25.13
C SER A 287 -8.02 -17.89 25.17
N PRO A 288 -8.77 -18.98 24.90
CA PRO A 288 -10.20 -18.97 25.15
C PRO A 288 -10.41 -18.59 26.62
N ALA A 289 -11.32 -17.66 26.86
CA ALA A 289 -11.81 -17.39 28.20
C ALA A 289 -12.24 -18.75 28.78
N ARG A 290 -11.62 -19.15 29.90
CA ARG A 290 -12.12 -20.29 30.65
C ARG A 290 -13.52 -19.92 31.15
N PRO A 291 -14.46 -20.88 31.14
CA PRO A 291 -15.87 -20.65 31.41
C PRO A 291 -16.11 -20.01 32.78
#